data_AF-A0A351GEC2-F1
#
_entry.id   AF-A0A351GEC2-F1
#
_cell.length_a   1.000
_cell.length_b   1.000
_cell.length_c   1.000
_cell.angle_alpha   90.00
_cell.angle_beta   90.00
_cell.angle_gamma   90.00
#
_symmetry.space_group_name_H-M   'P 1'
#
loop_
_entity.id
_entity.type
_entity.pdbx_description
1 polymer ?
#
loop_
_entity_poly.entity_id
_entity_poly.type
_entity_poly.pdbx_seq_one_letter_code
_entity_poly.pdbx_strand_id
1 'polypeptide(L)'
;MNIDKVRRRLEIDEGVVYEIYEDHLGYATFGIGHLVRTSDPEYGWEVGTVVAEDRVKQAFESDLAVAVDECRILYDMWDNFPGEVQEIL
;
A
#
# COMPACT_ATOMS: atom_id res chain seq x y z
N MET A 1 3.80 0.03 16.17
CA MET A 1 4.28 -0.39 14.82
C MET A 1 5.43 0.50 14.37
N ASN A 2 6.45 -0.06 13.70
CA ASN A 2 7.48 0.72 13.01
C ASN A 2 7.17 0.80 11.50
N ILE A 3 6.72 1.98 11.04
CA ILE A 3 6.29 2.20 9.64
C ILE A 3 7.42 1.92 8.64
N ASP A 4 8.67 2.32 8.95
CA ASP A 4 9.80 2.06 8.06
C ASP A 4 10.12 0.58 7.91
N LYS A 5 9.84 -0.22 8.94
CA LYS A 5 10.03 -1.67 8.91
C LYS A 5 8.92 -2.34 8.10
N VAL A 6 7.67 -1.89 8.24
CA VAL A 6 6.53 -2.34 7.41
C VAL A 6 6.80 -2.04 5.95
N ARG A 7 7.14 -0.78 5.62
CA ARG A 7 7.44 -0.38 4.25
C ARG A 7 8.53 -1.26 3.64
N ARG A 8 9.70 -1.36 4.28
CA ARG A 8 10.82 -2.17 3.77
C ARG A 8 10.45 -3.64 3.59
N ARG A 9 9.60 -4.20 4.45
CA ARG A 9 9.12 -5.58 4.31
C ARG A 9 8.25 -5.71 3.06
N LEU A 10 7.26 -4.83 2.90
CA LEU A 10 6.38 -4.84 1.74
C LEU A 10 7.14 -4.60 0.43
N GLU A 11 8.17 -3.73 0.43
CA GLU A 11 9.04 -3.55 -0.74
C GLU A 11 9.83 -4.81 -1.11
N ILE A 12 10.17 -5.67 -0.15
CA ILE A 12 10.83 -6.96 -0.42
C ILE A 12 9.83 -7.97 -0.99
N ASP A 13 8.61 -7.98 -0.46
CA ASP A 13 7.61 -8.99 -0.79
C ASP A 13 6.89 -8.66 -2.12
N GLU A 14 6.57 -7.38 -2.36
CA GLU A 14 5.81 -6.88 -3.52
C GLU A 14 6.69 -6.19 -4.58
N GLY A 15 7.85 -5.67 -4.18
CA GLY A 15 8.64 -4.74 -5.00
C GLY A 15 8.12 -3.29 -4.93
N VAL A 16 8.73 -2.42 -5.73
CA VAL A 16 8.31 -1.02 -5.91
C VAL A 16 8.33 -0.69 -7.40
N VAL A 17 7.18 -0.33 -7.97
CA VAL A 17 7.03 -0.03 -9.40
C VAL A 17 6.58 1.41 -9.60
N TYR A 18 7.34 2.20 -10.36
CA TYR A 18 7.08 3.63 -10.61
C TYR A 18 6.29 3.88 -11.90
N GLU A 19 5.49 2.91 -12.30
CA GLU A 19 4.60 2.98 -13.46
C GLU A 19 3.37 2.09 -13.22
N ILE A 20 2.29 2.33 -13.96
CA ILE A 20 1.10 1.48 -13.94
C ILE A 20 1.46 0.09 -14.48
N TYR A 21 1.17 -0.97 -13.73
CA TYR A 21 1.30 -2.36 -14.15
C TYR A 21 0.00 -3.13 -13.88
N GLU A 22 -0.14 -4.31 -14.48
CA GLU A 22 -1.22 -5.25 -14.16
C GLU A 22 -0.73 -6.24 -13.10
N ASP A 23 -1.49 -6.38 -12.01
CA ASP A 23 -1.22 -7.40 -11.00
C ASP A 23 -1.50 -8.82 -11.53
N HIS A 24 -1.34 -9.83 -10.67
CA HIS A 24 -1.57 -11.23 -11.03
C HIS A 24 -3.04 -11.57 -11.37
N LEU A 25 -3.98 -10.63 -11.13
CA LEU A 25 -5.39 -10.73 -11.49
C LEU A 25 -5.76 -9.86 -12.69
N GLY A 26 -4.82 -9.09 -13.24
CA GLY A 26 -5.03 -8.18 -14.38
C GLY A 26 -5.54 -6.79 -13.98
N TYR A 27 -5.41 -6.39 -12.71
CA TYR A 27 -5.85 -5.07 -12.25
C TYR A 27 -4.72 -4.04 -12.25
N ALA A 28 -5.06 -2.82 -12.65
CA ALA A 28 -4.14 -1.70 -12.66
C ALA A 28 -3.63 -1.38 -11.25
N THR A 29 -2.32 -1.40 -11.09
CA THR A 29 -1.60 -1.28 -9.81
C THR A 29 -0.35 -0.43 -10.01
N PHE A 30 0.13 0.25 -8.96
CA PHE A 30 1.46 0.89 -8.96
C PHE A 30 2.10 0.89 -7.57
N GLY A 31 3.34 1.37 -7.47
CA GLY A 31 4.03 1.57 -6.21
C GLY A 31 4.32 0.25 -5.50
N ILE A 32 3.96 0.18 -4.22
CA ILE A 32 4.09 -1.01 -3.37
C ILE A 32 2.70 -1.69 -3.34
N GLY A 33 2.29 -2.28 -4.45
CA GLY A 33 1.02 -3.02 -4.55
C GLY A 33 -0.26 -2.18 -4.41
N HIS A 34 -0.21 -0.87 -4.69
CA HIS A 34 -1.38 0.00 -4.60
C HIS A 34 -2.34 -0.25 -5.77
N LEU A 35 -3.50 -0.85 -5.48
CA LEU A 35 -4.57 -1.07 -6.44
C LEU A 35 -5.24 0.25 -6.82
N VAL A 36 -5.23 0.59 -8.11
CA VAL A 36 -5.84 1.82 -8.62
C VAL A 36 -7.36 1.74 -8.53
N ARG A 37 -7.98 2.66 -7.77
CA ARG A 37 -9.43 2.76 -7.61
C ARG A 37 -10.00 3.90 -8.42
N THR A 38 -11.31 3.94 -8.59
CA THR A 38 -12.04 5.04 -9.26
C THR A 38 -11.85 6.41 -8.61
N SER A 39 -11.39 6.44 -7.35
CA SER A 39 -11.08 7.65 -6.61
C SER A 39 -9.67 8.18 -6.86
N ASP A 40 -8.78 7.37 -7.44
CA ASP A 40 -7.39 7.74 -7.64
C ASP A 40 -7.22 8.59 -8.91
N PRO A 41 -6.29 9.56 -8.91
CA PRO A 41 -5.91 10.31 -10.11
C PRO A 41 -5.47 9.41 -11.28
N GLU A 42 -4.89 8.26 -10.95
CA GLU A 42 -4.38 7.26 -11.89
C GLU A 42 -5.48 6.41 -12.54
N TYR A 43 -6.74 6.59 -12.15
CA TYR A 43 -7.83 5.80 -12.68
C TYR A 43 -7.95 5.96 -14.21
N GLY A 44 -7.86 4.83 -14.92
CA GLY A 44 -7.93 4.78 -16.38
C GLY A 44 -6.62 5.13 -17.10
N TRP A 45 -5.50 5.27 -16.38
CA TRP A 45 -4.20 5.42 -17.00
C TRP A 45 -3.76 4.11 -17.69
N GLU A 46 -3.00 4.23 -18.78
CA GLU A 46 -2.50 3.08 -19.52
C GLU A 46 -1.36 2.39 -18.77
N VAL A 47 -1.24 1.07 -18.93
CA VAL A 47 -0.09 0.30 -18.44
C VAL A 47 1.21 0.87 -19.01
N GLY A 48 2.24 1.03 -18.16
CA GLY A 48 3.50 1.69 -18.48
C GLY A 48 3.47 3.21 -18.28
N THR A 49 2.34 3.81 -17.89
CA THR A 49 2.31 5.24 -17.53
C THR A 49 3.10 5.47 -16.25
N VAL A 50 4.11 6.35 -16.31
CA VAL A 50 4.98 6.66 -15.16
C VAL A 50 4.21 7.35 -14.04
N VAL A 51 4.47 6.92 -12.81
CA VAL A 51 3.96 7.51 -11.57
C VAL A 51 5.12 8.14 -10.82
N ALA A 52 4.94 9.38 -10.36
CA ALA A 52 5.96 10.11 -9.64
C ALA A 52 6.26 9.47 -8.26
N GLU A 53 7.52 9.52 -7.82
CA GLU A 53 7.97 8.90 -6.57
C GLU A 53 7.22 9.44 -5.34
N ASP A 54 6.92 10.74 -5.32
CA ASP A 54 6.13 11.37 -4.28
C ASP A 54 4.68 10.85 -4.25
N ARG A 55 4.10 10.55 -5.42
CA ARG A 55 2.78 9.92 -5.51
C ARG A 55 2.80 8.47 -5.05
N VAL A 56 3.83 7.68 -5.41
CA VAL A 56 4.05 6.32 -4.88
C VAL A 56 4.09 6.33 -3.35
N LYS A 57 4.84 7.27 -2.77
CA LYS A 57 4.93 7.43 -1.33
C LYS A 57 3.58 7.79 -0.70
N GLN A 58 2.86 8.75 -1.29
CA GLN A 58 1.53 9.14 -0.82
C GLN A 58 0.51 8.00 -0.86
N ALA A 59 0.53 7.19 -1.92
CA ALA A 59 -0.33 6.02 -2.05
C ALA A 59 -0.06 5.01 -0.91
N PHE A 60 1.21 4.67 -0.67
CA PHE A 60 1.61 3.80 0.43
C PHE A 60 1.17 4.32 1.80
N GLU A 61 1.39 5.61 2.08
CA GLU A 61 0.98 6.23 3.36
C GLU A 61 -0.54 6.18 3.55
N SER A 62 -1.31 6.38 2.49
CA SER A 62 -2.77 6.28 2.49
C SER A 62 -3.25 4.86 2.74
N ASP A 63 -2.70 3.87 2.02
CA ASP A 63 -3.08 2.47 2.17
C ASP A 63 -2.76 1.94 3.57
N LEU A 64 -1.59 2.29 4.10
CA LEU A 64 -1.19 1.91 5.45
C LEU A 64 -2.10 2.54 6.51
N ALA A 65 -2.51 3.80 6.33
CA ALA A 65 -3.45 4.45 7.24
C ALA A 65 -4.81 3.73 7.25
N VAL A 66 -5.34 3.38 6.07
CA VAL A 66 -6.59 2.61 5.94
C VAL A 66 -6.46 1.25 6.62
N ALA A 67 -5.38 0.50 6.35
CA ALA A 67 -5.16 -0.81 6.96
C ALA A 67 -5.09 -0.75 8.50
N VAL A 68 -4.43 0.27 9.06
CA VAL A 68 -4.37 0.50 10.51
C VAL A 68 -5.74 0.83 11.09
N ASP A 69 -6.53 1.66 10.41
CA ASP A 69 -7.88 2.02 10.89
C ASP A 69 -8.84 0.83 10.80
N GLU A 70 -8.75 0.01 9.76
CA GLU A 70 -9.47 -1.26 9.66
C GLU A 70 -9.06 -2.22 10.78
N CYS A 71 -7.76 -2.33 11.08
CA CYS A 71 -7.28 -3.15 12.20
C CYS A 71 -7.82 -2.69 13.55
N ARG A 72 -7.97 -1.37 13.79
CA ARG A 72 -8.62 -0.85 15.00
C ARG A 72 -10.09 -1.23 15.11
N ILE A 73 -10.77 -1.36 13.98
CA ILE A 73 -12.18 -1.79 13.93
C ILE A 73 -12.29 -3.31 14.15
N LEU A 74 -11.36 -4.09 13.59
CA LEU A 74 -11.38 -5.55 13.65
C LEU A 74 -10.83 -6.12 14.96
N TYR A 75 -9.85 -5.46 15.57
CA TYR A 75 -9.15 -5.94 16.76
C TYR A 75 -9.32 -4.98 17.93
N ASP A 76 -10.19 -5.32 18.88
CA ASP A 76 -10.50 -4.52 20.08
C ASP A 76 -9.25 -4.11 20.91
N MET A 77 -8.16 -4.88 20.83
CA MET A 77 -6.90 -4.62 21.53
C MET A 77 -5.77 -4.15 20.61
N TRP A 78 -6.07 -3.68 19.38
CA TRP A 78 -5.07 -3.28 18.39
C TRP A 78 -3.95 -2.43 18.97
N ASP A 79 -4.29 -1.33 19.65
CA ASP A 79 -3.32 -0.38 20.19
C ASP A 79 -2.46 -0.98 21.33
N ASN A 80 -2.86 -2.12 21.90
CA ASN A 80 -2.13 -2.83 22.95
C ASN A 80 -1.27 -3.99 22.41
N PHE A 81 -1.36 -4.32 21.12
CA PHE A 81 -0.53 -5.36 20.55
C PHE A 81 0.96 -4.95 20.51
N PRO A 82 1.89 -5.92 20.67
CA PRO A 82 3.30 -5.67 20.40
C PRO A 82 3.48 -5.11 19.00
N GLY A 83 4.45 -4.20 18.83
CA GLY A 83 4.70 -3.55 17.54
C GLY A 83 4.92 -4.54 16.39
N GLU A 84 5.60 -5.66 16.64
CA GLU A 84 5.84 -6.70 15.63
C GLU A 84 4.56 -7.42 15.19
N VAL A 85 3.56 -7.54 16.07
CA VAL A 85 2.26 -8.12 15.71
C VAL A 85 1.48 -7.15 14.83
N GLN A 86 1.49 -5.86 15.19
CA GLN A 86 0.88 -4.80 14.37
C GLN A 86 1.56 -4.65 12.98
N GLU A 87 2.81 -5.07 12.83
CA GLU A 87 3.55 -5.01 11.55
C GLU A 87 3.19 -6.17 10.60
N ILE A 88 2.56 -7.23 11.10
CA ILE A 88 2.17 -8.43 10.34
C ILE A 88 0.69 -8.41 9.96
N LEU A 89 -0.14 -7.78 10.82
CA LEU A 89 -1.57 -7.63 10.65
C LEU A 89 -1.88 -6.42 9.76
#